data_AF-A0A1F9BIZ5-F1
#
_entry.id   AF-A0A1F9BIZ5-F1
#
_cell.length_a   1.000
_cell.length_b   1.000
_cell.length_c   1.000
_cell.angle_alpha   90.00
_cell.angle_beta   90.00
_cell.angle_gamma   90.00
#
_symmetry.space_group_name_H-M   'P 1'
#
loop_
_entity.id
_entity.type
_entity.pdbx_description
1 polymer ?
#
loop_
_entity_poly.entity_id
_entity_poly.type
_entity_poly.pdbx_seq_one_letter_code
_entity_poly.pdbx_strand_id
1 'polypeptide(L)'
;MELLVKARSFYEWPADRGAGESQQTILTLEADVAGRMQALNEENAHRIVAKVSEWAGNRKHYKIVQAPPDVRVRMLNSLQLFNAPDAPANAIDALSSLPGISLVIASKIFRFCRPTVGAAVDRHTSYFFNSLAFVTPEGHRDQTTNFRREWLNGPDTTSRLAIYPKASYTYTRNRDEFVIVYLPRLRSIANTLNAIPAPYQCAATGGQKNWRPTDVEMAAYYWGACNAPR
;
A
#
# COMPACT_ATOMS: atom_id res chain seq x y z
N MET A 1 -11.76 17.46 -3.78
CA MET A 1 -10.38 17.97 -3.76
C MET A 1 -9.94 18.37 -2.36
N GLU A 2 -10.66 19.30 -1.70
CA GLU A 2 -10.38 19.68 -0.30
C GLU A 2 -10.30 18.49 0.66
N LEU A 3 -11.19 17.50 0.49
CA LEU A 3 -11.18 16.26 1.28
C LEU A 3 -9.82 15.55 1.24
N LEU A 4 -9.25 15.34 0.05
CA LEU A 4 -7.97 14.64 -0.09
C LEU A 4 -6.82 15.50 0.43
N VAL A 5 -6.78 16.80 0.10
CA VAL A 5 -5.74 17.73 0.58
C VAL A 5 -5.70 17.76 2.11
N LYS A 6 -6.87 17.92 2.74
CA LYS A 6 -7.00 17.92 4.21
C LYS A 6 -6.57 16.57 4.78
N ALA A 7 -7.14 15.46 4.28
CA ALA A 7 -6.82 14.13 4.78
C ALA A 7 -5.32 13.80 4.64
N ARG A 8 -4.67 14.20 3.54
CA ARG A 8 -3.24 13.95 3.36
C ARG A 8 -2.37 14.83 4.26
N SER A 9 -2.74 16.10 4.42
CA SER A 9 -1.98 17.05 5.26
C SER A 9 -1.99 16.63 6.73
N PHE A 10 -3.13 16.12 7.21
CA PHE A 10 -3.30 15.64 8.58
C PHE A 10 -3.06 14.13 8.75
N TYR A 11 -2.55 13.44 7.72
CA TYR A 11 -2.31 12.01 7.80
C TYR A 11 -1.48 11.66 9.03
N GLU A 12 -2.05 10.81 9.88
CA GLU A 12 -1.37 10.18 11.00
C GLU A 12 -1.61 8.67 11.00
N TRP A 13 -0.55 7.95 11.37
CA TRP A 13 -0.59 6.51 11.56
C TRP A 13 0.63 6.07 12.39
N PRO A 14 0.44 5.28 13.45
CA PRO A 14 -0.84 4.95 14.10
C PRO A 14 -1.64 6.17 14.58
N ALA A 15 -2.92 5.97 14.93
CA ALA A 15 -3.75 7.02 15.51
C ALA A 15 -3.10 7.59 16.78
N ASP A 16 -3.35 8.87 17.06
CA ASP A 16 -2.84 9.63 18.22
C ASP A 16 -1.32 9.86 18.24
N ARG A 17 -0.60 9.43 17.19
CA ARG A 17 0.83 9.72 17.02
C ARG A 17 1.10 11.13 16.51
N GLY A 18 0.09 11.77 15.92
CA GLY A 18 0.23 13.08 15.29
C GLY A 18 0.81 13.01 13.88
N ALA A 19 0.38 13.96 13.05
CA ALA A 19 0.70 13.97 11.62
C ALA A 19 2.19 14.17 11.33
N GLY A 20 2.88 15.00 12.11
CA GLY A 20 4.31 15.27 11.94
C GLY A 20 5.18 14.02 12.14
N GLU A 21 5.03 13.34 13.27
CA GLU A 21 5.82 12.14 13.59
C GLU A 21 5.48 10.97 12.64
N SER A 22 4.21 10.80 12.31
CA SER A 22 3.75 9.76 11.39
C SER A 22 4.35 9.93 10.00
N GLN A 23 4.29 11.15 9.44
CA GLN A 23 4.86 11.44 8.13
C GLN A 23 6.39 11.40 8.15
N GLN A 24 7.03 11.82 9.24
CA GLN A 24 8.48 11.70 9.39
C GLN A 24 8.93 10.23 9.41
N THR A 25 8.20 9.36 10.11
CA THR A 25 8.47 7.91 10.11
C THR A 25 8.42 7.34 8.69
N ILE A 26 7.44 7.74 7.89
CA ILE A 26 7.32 7.31 6.49
C ILE A 26 8.49 7.82 5.66
N LEU A 27 8.84 9.11 5.76
CA LEU A 27 9.97 9.68 5.01
C LEU A 27 11.30 8.99 5.36
N THR A 28 11.55 8.74 6.65
CA THR A 28 12.74 8.01 7.10
C THR A 28 12.76 6.58 6.54
N LEU A 29 11.62 5.89 6.51
CA LEU A 29 11.53 4.55 5.94
C LEU A 29 11.67 4.54 4.41
N GLU A 30 11.09 5.52 3.70
CA GLU A 30 11.31 5.71 2.25
C GLU A 30 12.80 5.89 1.95
N ALA A 31 13.51 6.71 2.73
CA ALA A 31 14.94 6.93 2.55
C ALA A 31 15.79 5.69 2.84
N ASP A 32 15.53 4.95 3.93
CA ASP A 32 16.24 3.70 4.26
C ASP A 32 16.01 2.63 3.18
N VAL A 33 14.77 2.47 2.71
CA VAL A 33 14.45 1.50 1.65
C VAL A 33 15.12 1.91 0.33
N ALA A 34 15.10 3.20 -0.04
CA ALA A 34 15.76 3.69 -1.25
C ALA A 34 17.27 3.38 -1.24
N GLY A 35 17.96 3.67 -0.13
CA GLY A 35 19.38 3.35 0.01
C GLY A 35 19.67 1.85 -0.07
N ARG A 36 18.81 1.01 0.51
CA ARG A 36 18.95 -0.46 0.45
C ARG A 36 18.65 -1.04 -0.92
N MET A 37 17.69 -0.47 -1.65
CA MET A 37 17.38 -0.86 -3.02
C MET A 37 18.53 -0.52 -3.98
N GLN A 38 19.28 0.55 -3.73
CA GLN A 38 20.49 0.89 -4.52
C GLN A 38 21.62 -0.12 -4.29
N ALA A 39 21.76 -0.64 -3.07
CA ALA A 39 22.74 -1.66 -2.71
C ALA A 39 22.10 -3.04 -2.50
N LEU A 40 21.16 -3.43 -3.37
CA LEU A 40 20.33 -4.61 -3.16
C LEU A 40 21.16 -5.91 -3.17
N ASN A 41 21.17 -6.59 -2.02
CA ASN A 41 21.76 -7.89 -1.79
C ASN A 41 20.85 -8.68 -0.81
N GLU A 42 21.21 -9.91 -0.45
CA GLU A 42 20.38 -10.74 0.43
C GLU A 42 20.07 -10.07 1.77
N GLU A 43 21.09 -9.49 2.41
CA GLU A 43 20.93 -8.81 3.71
C GLU A 43 20.02 -7.59 3.59
N ASN A 44 20.22 -6.75 2.59
CA ASN A 44 19.41 -5.56 2.37
C ASN A 44 17.98 -5.91 1.99
N ALA A 45 17.78 -6.96 1.19
CA ALA A 45 16.45 -7.47 0.87
C ALA A 45 15.71 -7.94 2.12
N HIS A 46 16.37 -8.73 2.96
CA HIS A 46 15.81 -9.18 4.23
C HIS A 46 15.45 -8.00 5.14
N ARG A 47 16.34 -7.01 5.27
CA ARG A 47 16.10 -5.81 6.10
C ARG A 47 14.92 -4.96 5.58
N ILE A 48 14.80 -4.77 4.26
CA ILE A 48 13.65 -4.07 3.66
C ILE A 48 12.36 -4.80 4.01
N VAL A 49 12.30 -6.10 3.73
CA VAL A 49 11.09 -6.89 3.95
C VAL A 49 10.72 -6.91 5.44
N ALA A 50 11.69 -7.11 6.34
CA ALA A 50 11.44 -7.11 7.78
C ALA A 50 10.93 -5.76 8.29
N LYS A 51 11.62 -4.64 7.97
CA LYS A 51 11.24 -3.31 8.46
C LYS A 51 9.89 -2.85 7.92
N VAL A 52 9.64 -3.02 6.62
CA VAL A 52 8.37 -2.62 6.04
C VAL A 52 7.24 -3.53 6.53
N SER A 53 7.50 -4.83 6.74
CA SER A 53 6.50 -5.73 7.34
C SER A 53 6.15 -5.33 8.77
N GLU A 54 7.14 -4.97 9.60
CA GLU A 54 6.91 -4.48 10.95
C GLU A 54 6.08 -3.19 10.95
N TRP A 55 6.46 -2.21 10.11
CA TRP A 55 5.65 -1.02 9.87
C TRP A 55 4.26 -1.36 9.34
N ALA A 56 4.11 -2.40 8.54
CA ALA A 56 2.82 -2.78 7.97
C ALA A 56 1.87 -3.47 8.97
N GLY A 57 2.31 -3.76 10.20
CA GLY A 57 1.54 -4.39 11.27
C GLY A 57 2.01 -5.80 11.66
N ASN A 58 2.94 -6.40 10.91
CA ASN A 58 3.54 -7.70 11.25
C ASN A 58 4.65 -7.52 12.32
N ARG A 59 4.27 -7.12 13.54
CA ARG A 59 5.20 -6.86 14.65
C ARG A 59 6.14 -8.05 14.89
N LYS A 60 7.40 -7.92 14.46
CA LYS A 60 8.47 -8.94 14.58
C LYS A 60 8.05 -10.36 14.19
N HIS A 61 7.28 -10.50 13.11
CA HIS A 61 6.79 -11.82 12.69
C HIS A 61 7.96 -12.80 12.46
N TYR A 62 8.03 -13.88 13.23
CA TYR A 62 9.23 -14.73 13.32
C TYR A 62 9.65 -15.31 11.97
N LYS A 63 8.69 -15.70 11.11
CA LYS A 63 8.97 -16.23 9.75
C LYS A 63 9.66 -15.22 8.82
N ILE A 64 9.64 -13.94 9.16
CA ILE A 64 10.29 -12.87 8.40
C ILE A 64 11.60 -12.48 9.09
N VAL A 65 11.57 -12.16 10.38
CA VAL A 65 12.76 -11.71 11.13
C VAL A 65 13.82 -12.79 11.21
N GLN A 66 13.41 -14.04 11.43
CA GLN A 66 14.29 -15.22 11.53
C GLN A 66 14.22 -16.06 10.24
N ALA A 67 13.96 -15.43 9.09
CA ALA A 67 13.90 -16.14 7.82
C ALA A 67 15.19 -16.93 7.55
N PRO A 68 15.09 -18.23 7.20
CA PRO A 68 16.25 -19.04 6.84
C PRO A 68 16.88 -18.56 5.52
N PRO A 69 18.13 -18.97 5.20
CA PRO A 69 18.86 -18.46 4.04
C PRO A 69 18.11 -18.59 2.70
N ASP A 70 17.44 -19.73 2.46
CA ASP A 70 16.65 -19.96 1.25
C ASP A 70 15.49 -18.96 1.11
N VAL A 71 14.83 -18.59 2.21
CA VAL A 71 13.77 -17.59 2.22
C VAL A 71 14.34 -16.19 2.00
N ARG A 72 15.53 -15.87 2.52
CA ARG A 72 16.19 -14.58 2.29
C ARG A 72 16.61 -14.40 0.83
N VAL A 73 17.13 -15.46 0.19
CA VAL A 73 17.38 -15.47 -1.25
C VAL A 73 16.08 -15.23 -2.02
N ARG A 74 14.98 -15.87 -1.62
CA ARG A 74 13.67 -15.61 -2.25
C ARG A 74 13.17 -14.17 -2.02
N MET A 75 13.46 -13.53 -0.89
CA MET A 75 13.18 -12.11 -0.66
C MET A 75 13.95 -11.24 -1.66
N LEU A 76 15.25 -11.48 -1.83
CA LEU A 76 16.08 -10.79 -2.82
C LEU A 76 15.51 -10.93 -4.23
N ASN A 77 15.26 -12.17 -4.67
CA ASN A 77 14.71 -12.46 -5.99
C ASN A 77 13.37 -11.75 -6.21
N SER A 78 12.51 -11.70 -5.17
CA SER A 78 11.21 -11.02 -5.25
C SER A 78 11.36 -9.50 -5.44
N LEU A 79 12.33 -8.87 -4.77
CA LEU A 79 12.57 -7.43 -4.91
C LEU A 79 13.24 -7.08 -6.25
N GLN A 80 14.08 -7.96 -6.80
CA GLN A 80 14.68 -7.78 -8.12
C GLN A 80 13.63 -7.73 -9.24
N LEU A 81 12.51 -8.46 -9.08
CA LEU A 81 11.39 -8.43 -10.03
C LEU A 81 10.75 -7.04 -10.16
N PHE A 82 10.94 -6.14 -9.17
CA PHE A 82 10.44 -4.78 -9.30
C PHE A 82 11.05 -3.99 -10.45
N ASN A 83 12.17 -4.44 -11.05
CA ASN A 83 12.78 -3.74 -12.19
C ASN A 83 12.25 -4.20 -13.56
N ALA A 84 11.36 -5.21 -13.62
CA ALA A 84 10.83 -5.74 -14.87
C ALA A 84 9.67 -4.91 -15.49
N PRO A 85 9.36 -5.05 -16.79
CA PRO A 85 8.23 -4.37 -17.44
C PRO A 85 6.85 -4.77 -16.87
N ASP A 86 6.65 -6.06 -16.59
CA ASP A 86 5.45 -6.60 -15.89
C ASP A 86 5.63 -6.65 -14.36
N ALA A 87 6.54 -5.83 -13.82
CA ALA A 87 7.03 -5.89 -12.45
C ALA A 87 5.97 -6.04 -11.36
N PRO A 88 4.84 -5.29 -11.37
CA PRO A 88 3.99 -5.25 -10.19
C PRO A 88 3.32 -6.59 -9.90
N ALA A 89 2.74 -7.27 -10.89
CA ALA A 89 2.03 -8.53 -10.65
C ALA A 89 2.98 -9.64 -10.20
N ASN A 90 4.06 -9.87 -10.94
CA ASN A 90 5.02 -10.94 -10.63
C ASN A 90 5.74 -10.71 -9.31
N ALA A 91 6.12 -9.47 -9.00
CA ALA A 91 6.80 -9.18 -7.76
C ALA A 91 5.86 -9.23 -6.54
N ILE A 92 4.61 -8.77 -6.67
CA ILE A 92 3.59 -8.93 -5.62
C ILE A 92 3.30 -10.42 -5.38
N ASP A 93 3.22 -11.21 -6.45
CA ASP A 93 2.99 -12.66 -6.40
C ASP A 93 4.16 -13.39 -5.72
N ALA A 94 5.40 -13.05 -6.09
CA ALA A 94 6.61 -13.58 -5.46
C ALA A 94 6.68 -13.22 -3.96
N LEU A 95 6.44 -11.95 -3.61
CA LEU A 95 6.40 -11.51 -2.22
C LEU A 95 5.30 -12.21 -1.41
N SER A 96 4.08 -12.31 -1.96
CA SER A 96 2.95 -12.97 -1.28
C SER A 96 3.14 -14.48 -1.14
N SER A 97 4.12 -15.06 -1.84
CA SER A 97 4.52 -16.47 -1.70
C SER A 97 5.48 -16.69 -0.53
N LEU A 98 5.97 -15.62 0.11
CA LEU A 98 6.89 -15.71 1.23
C LEU A 98 6.12 -15.94 2.54
N PRO A 99 6.66 -16.75 3.47
CA PRO A 99 5.99 -17.01 4.73
C PRO A 99 5.74 -15.73 5.55
N GLY A 100 4.47 -15.48 5.90
CA GLY A 100 4.06 -14.32 6.70
C GLY A 100 3.80 -13.05 5.90
N ILE A 101 3.91 -13.08 4.57
CA ILE A 101 3.65 -11.91 3.71
C ILE A 101 2.32 -12.13 2.97
N SER A 102 1.31 -11.34 3.32
CA SER A 102 0.05 -11.29 2.60
C SER A 102 0.09 -10.30 1.44
N LEU A 103 -0.95 -10.27 0.60
CA LEU A 103 -1.13 -9.23 -0.41
C LEU A 103 -1.04 -7.81 0.19
N VAL A 104 -1.64 -7.58 1.36
CA VAL A 104 -1.59 -6.29 2.06
C VAL A 104 -0.14 -5.91 2.40
N ILE A 105 0.63 -6.83 2.97
CA ILE A 105 2.03 -6.58 3.32
C ILE A 105 2.88 -6.42 2.06
N ALA A 106 2.67 -7.26 1.05
CA ALA A 106 3.36 -7.19 -0.24
C ALA A 106 3.13 -5.84 -0.93
N SER A 107 1.90 -5.32 -0.92
CA SER A 107 1.58 -4.00 -1.49
C SER A 107 2.32 -2.85 -0.78
N LYS A 108 2.51 -2.96 0.54
CA LYS A 108 3.27 -1.98 1.33
C LYS A 108 4.76 -2.08 1.02
N ILE A 109 5.33 -3.29 0.93
CA ILE A 109 6.72 -3.50 0.48
C ILE A 109 6.93 -2.89 -0.91
N PHE A 110 6.03 -3.18 -1.85
CA PHE A 110 6.06 -2.61 -3.19
C PHE A 110 6.00 -1.08 -3.18
N ARG A 111 5.10 -0.48 -2.40
CA ARG A 111 5.00 0.98 -2.23
C ARG A 111 6.34 1.60 -1.84
N PHE A 112 7.02 1.08 -0.82
CA PHE A 112 8.29 1.62 -0.37
C PHE A 112 9.44 1.38 -1.34
N CYS A 113 9.43 0.27 -2.08
CA CYS A 113 10.46 -0.03 -3.08
C CYS A 113 10.25 0.73 -4.40
N ARG A 114 9.04 1.18 -4.69
CA ARG A 114 8.67 1.91 -5.92
C ARG A 114 7.84 3.17 -5.58
N PRO A 115 8.36 4.13 -4.80
CA PRO A 115 7.58 5.22 -4.20
C PRO A 115 6.94 6.20 -5.21
N THR A 116 7.42 6.23 -6.46
CA THR A 116 6.85 7.08 -7.52
C THR A 116 5.60 6.50 -8.17
N VAL A 117 5.44 5.18 -8.15
CA VAL A 117 4.35 4.48 -8.85
C VAL A 117 3.53 3.57 -7.95
N GLY A 118 4.07 3.20 -6.80
CA GLY A 118 3.48 2.27 -5.86
C GLY A 118 2.54 2.93 -4.87
N ALA A 119 1.60 2.15 -4.39
CA ALA A 119 0.67 2.47 -3.32
C ALA A 119 0.34 1.20 -2.55
N ALA A 120 -0.10 1.34 -1.30
CA ALA A 120 -0.53 0.21 -0.49
C ALA A 120 -2.02 -0.07 -0.69
N VAL A 121 -2.46 -1.29 -0.37
CA VAL A 121 -3.87 -1.61 -0.18
C VAL A 121 -4.07 -2.28 1.17
N ASP A 122 -5.11 -1.87 1.86
CA ASP A 122 -5.57 -2.42 3.13
C ASP A 122 -7.10 -2.32 3.26
N ARG A 123 -7.62 -2.57 4.47
CA ARG A 123 -9.05 -2.51 4.76
C ARG A 123 -9.63 -1.12 4.45
N HIS A 124 -9.02 -0.05 4.95
CA HIS A 124 -9.61 1.29 4.88
C HIS A 124 -9.60 1.82 3.45
N THR A 125 -8.47 1.63 2.76
CA THR A 125 -8.32 2.04 1.36
C THR A 125 -9.23 1.22 0.45
N SER A 126 -9.30 -0.10 0.60
CA SER A 126 -10.24 -0.92 -0.19
C SER A 126 -11.70 -0.59 0.10
N TYR A 127 -12.08 -0.30 1.35
CA TYR A 127 -13.44 0.15 1.68
C TYR A 127 -13.78 1.47 0.98
N PHE A 128 -12.87 2.45 1.08
CA PHE A 128 -13.03 3.76 0.47
C PHE A 128 -13.29 3.64 -1.02
N PHE A 129 -12.38 2.99 -1.77
CA PHE A 129 -12.48 2.92 -3.23
C PHE A 129 -13.58 1.98 -3.74
N ASN A 130 -13.89 0.88 -3.03
CA ASN A 130 -15.06 0.07 -3.38
C ASN A 130 -16.39 0.84 -3.20
N SER A 131 -16.41 1.85 -2.32
CA SER A 131 -17.62 2.66 -2.06
C SER A 131 -17.76 3.85 -3.03
N LEU A 132 -16.71 4.18 -3.78
CA LEU A 132 -16.75 5.25 -4.78
C LEU A 132 -17.31 4.72 -6.10
N ALA A 133 -18.55 5.11 -6.40
CA ALA A 133 -19.12 4.86 -7.72
C ALA A 133 -18.69 5.94 -8.72
N PHE A 134 -18.42 5.54 -9.96
CA PHE A 134 -18.26 6.44 -11.10
C PHE A 134 -19.22 6.07 -12.22
N VAL A 135 -19.38 6.97 -13.18
CA VAL A 135 -20.16 6.71 -14.39
C VAL A 135 -19.18 6.44 -15.53
N THR A 136 -19.30 5.29 -16.19
CA THR A 136 -18.47 4.95 -17.36
C THR A 136 -18.80 5.89 -18.53
N PRO A 137 -17.93 6.00 -19.55
CA PRO A 137 -18.25 6.77 -20.76
C PRO A 137 -19.57 6.36 -21.42
N GLU A 138 -19.98 5.10 -21.26
CA GLU A 138 -21.23 4.52 -21.78
C GLU A 138 -22.45 4.80 -20.88
N GLY A 139 -22.27 5.53 -19.77
CA GLY A 139 -23.36 5.91 -18.87
C GLY A 139 -23.69 4.90 -17.76
N HIS A 140 -22.93 3.81 -17.64
CA HIS A 140 -23.16 2.82 -16.59
C HIS A 140 -22.54 3.24 -15.25
N ARG A 141 -23.21 2.95 -14.15
CA ARG A 141 -22.65 3.15 -12.81
C ARG A 141 -21.80 1.95 -12.43
N ASP A 142 -20.52 2.18 -12.19
CA ASP A 142 -19.57 1.14 -11.77
C ASP A 142 -18.79 1.59 -10.52
N GLN A 143 -18.12 0.66 -9.84
CA GLN A 143 -17.29 0.92 -8.66
C GLN A 143 -15.85 1.19 -9.06
N THR A 144 -15.19 2.12 -8.37
CA THR A 144 -13.79 2.49 -8.65
C THR A 144 -12.85 1.31 -8.49
N THR A 145 -13.14 0.42 -7.55
CA THR A 145 -12.51 -0.90 -7.37
C THR A 145 -13.52 -1.95 -6.91
N ASN A 146 -13.20 -3.23 -7.11
CA ASN A 146 -14.03 -4.37 -6.73
C ASN A 146 -13.25 -5.45 -5.97
N PHE A 147 -12.48 -5.02 -4.96
CA PHE A 147 -11.77 -5.92 -4.07
C PHE A 147 -12.75 -6.84 -3.32
N ARG A 148 -12.46 -8.15 -3.30
CA ARG A 148 -13.17 -9.11 -2.45
C ARG A 148 -12.77 -8.90 -1.00
N ARG A 149 -13.79 -8.80 -0.14
CA ARG A 149 -13.67 -8.60 1.31
C ARG A 149 -14.26 -9.80 2.05
N GLU A 150 -13.74 -10.06 3.23
CA GLU A 150 -14.25 -11.09 4.14
C GLU A 150 -14.59 -10.43 5.48
N TRP A 151 -15.64 -10.94 6.13
CA TRP A 151 -15.93 -10.65 7.52
C TRP A 151 -15.28 -11.74 8.37
N LEU A 152 -14.66 -11.36 9.49
CA LEU A 152 -14.29 -12.36 10.47
C LEU A 152 -15.58 -12.96 11.02
N ASN A 153 -15.72 -14.29 10.95
CA ASN A 153 -16.77 -14.99 11.69
C ASN A 153 -16.35 -15.00 13.17
N GLY A 154 -16.72 -13.95 13.89
CA GLY A 154 -16.46 -13.73 15.31
C GLY A 154 -17.28 -12.55 15.84
N PRO A 155 -17.29 -12.29 17.17
CA PRO A 155 -18.02 -11.16 17.75
C PRO A 155 -17.52 -9.80 17.26
N ASP A 156 -16.28 -9.73 16.75
CA ASP A 156 -15.74 -8.57 16.06
C ASP A 156 -16.23 -8.54 14.60
N THR A 157 -17.27 -7.72 14.35
CA THR A 157 -17.94 -7.52 13.05
C THR A 157 -17.09 -6.76 12.02
N THR A 158 -15.76 -6.81 12.11
CA THR A 158 -14.88 -6.00 11.27
C THR A 158 -14.52 -6.72 9.96
N SER A 159 -14.91 -6.15 8.81
CA SER A 159 -14.50 -6.66 7.50
C SER A 159 -13.01 -6.43 7.26
N ARG A 160 -12.25 -7.43 6.80
CA ARG A 160 -10.86 -7.25 6.35
C ARG A 160 -10.78 -7.39 4.83
N LEU A 161 -9.74 -6.80 4.23
CA LEU A 161 -9.38 -7.19 2.86
C LEU A 161 -9.13 -8.70 2.89
N ALA A 162 -9.78 -9.43 1.99
CA ALA A 162 -9.71 -10.86 2.05
C ALA A 162 -8.31 -11.33 1.59
N ILE A 163 -7.54 -11.84 2.53
CA ILE A 163 -6.18 -12.34 2.33
C ILE A 163 -6.30 -13.86 2.28
N TYR A 164 -6.57 -14.37 1.09
CA TYR A 164 -6.60 -15.81 0.88
C TYR A 164 -5.20 -16.36 0.65
N PRO A 165 -4.98 -17.68 0.82
CA PRO A 165 -3.79 -18.34 0.32
C PRO A 165 -3.59 -18.03 -1.16
N LYS A 166 -2.33 -17.91 -1.60
CA LYS A 166 -1.98 -17.65 -3.01
C LYS A 166 -2.68 -18.58 -4.00
N ALA A 167 -2.87 -19.85 -3.63
CA ALA A 167 -3.52 -20.86 -4.47
C ALA A 167 -5.03 -20.62 -4.67
N SER A 168 -5.64 -19.66 -3.98
CA SER A 168 -7.05 -19.37 -4.16
C SER A 168 -7.29 -18.47 -5.37
N TYR A 169 -8.39 -18.73 -6.08
CA TYR A 169 -8.91 -17.83 -7.12
C TYR A 169 -9.08 -16.38 -6.62
N THR A 170 -9.46 -16.20 -5.35
CA THR A 170 -9.70 -14.87 -4.80
C THR A 170 -8.42 -14.09 -4.56
N TYR A 171 -7.30 -14.75 -4.25
CA TYR A 171 -5.99 -14.08 -4.22
C TYR A 171 -5.65 -13.51 -5.59
N THR A 172 -5.72 -14.34 -6.64
CA THR A 172 -5.47 -13.93 -8.03
C THR A 172 -6.33 -12.75 -8.41
N ARG A 173 -7.64 -12.82 -8.13
CA ARG A 173 -8.57 -11.70 -8.37
C ARG A 173 -8.16 -10.42 -7.64
N ASN A 174 -7.86 -10.47 -6.34
CA ASN A 174 -7.51 -9.27 -5.57
C ASN A 174 -6.14 -8.71 -5.98
N ARG A 175 -5.18 -9.56 -6.37
CA ARG A 175 -3.89 -9.13 -6.93
C ARG A 175 -4.10 -8.41 -8.26
N ASP A 176 -4.92 -8.97 -9.15
CA ASP A 176 -5.18 -8.38 -10.46
C ASP A 176 -5.97 -7.07 -10.32
N GLU A 177 -6.95 -7.01 -9.42
CA GLU A 177 -7.63 -5.77 -9.04
C GLU A 177 -6.64 -4.71 -8.53
N PHE A 178 -5.69 -5.10 -7.67
CA PHE A 178 -4.65 -4.20 -7.16
C PHE A 178 -3.77 -3.64 -8.30
N VAL A 179 -3.31 -4.50 -9.20
CA VAL A 179 -2.33 -4.12 -10.23
C VAL A 179 -2.97 -3.43 -11.43
N ILE A 180 -4.09 -3.96 -11.93
CA ILE A 180 -4.71 -3.56 -13.20
C ILE A 180 -5.70 -2.42 -13.00
N VAL A 181 -6.37 -2.36 -11.85
CA VAL A 181 -7.41 -1.35 -11.59
C VAL A 181 -6.91 -0.29 -10.61
N TYR A 182 -6.57 -0.70 -9.39
CA TYR A 182 -6.31 0.22 -8.28
C TYR A 182 -5.08 1.10 -8.50
N LEU A 183 -3.91 0.53 -8.83
CA LEU A 183 -2.69 1.32 -9.05
C LEU A 183 -2.84 2.35 -10.19
N PRO A 184 -3.36 1.99 -11.38
CA PRO A 184 -3.63 2.96 -12.45
C PRO A 184 -4.64 4.05 -12.05
N ARG A 185 -5.69 3.70 -11.30
CA ARG A 185 -6.68 4.67 -10.79
C ARG A 185 -6.03 5.70 -9.86
N LEU A 186 -5.23 5.26 -8.90
CA LEU A 186 -4.51 6.18 -8.00
C LEU A 186 -3.54 7.10 -8.76
N ARG A 187 -2.85 6.55 -9.77
CA ARG A 187 -1.98 7.36 -10.64
C ARG A 187 -2.78 8.41 -11.40
N SER A 188 -3.92 8.04 -11.96
CA SER A 188 -4.81 8.99 -12.64
C SER A 188 -5.28 10.10 -11.71
N ILE A 189 -5.69 9.77 -10.48
CA ILE A 189 -6.12 10.76 -9.47
C ILE A 189 -4.96 11.69 -9.12
N ALA A 190 -3.77 11.15 -8.86
CA ALA A 190 -2.59 11.96 -8.55
C ALA A 190 -2.24 12.91 -9.71
N ASN A 191 -2.28 12.43 -10.96
CA ASN A 191 -2.03 13.27 -12.13
C ASN A 191 -3.05 14.41 -12.25
N THR A 192 -4.35 14.12 -12.06
CA THR A 192 -5.40 15.15 -12.06
C THR A 192 -5.19 16.18 -10.95
N LEU A 193 -4.82 15.72 -9.73
CA LEU A 193 -4.54 16.61 -8.60
C LEU A 193 -3.26 17.44 -8.75
N ASN A 194 -2.34 17.02 -9.61
CA ASN A 194 -1.15 17.81 -9.96
C ASN A 194 -1.41 18.78 -11.12
N ALA A 195 -2.33 18.45 -12.03
CA ALA A 195 -2.71 19.30 -13.15
C ALA A 195 -3.55 20.51 -12.72
N ILE A 196 -4.32 20.35 -11.64
CA ILE A 196 -4.98 21.44 -10.93
C ILE A 196 -4.01 21.82 -9.80
N PRO A 197 -3.65 23.08 -9.57
CA PRO A 197 -2.61 23.48 -8.60
C PRO A 197 -3.08 23.29 -7.14
N ALA A 198 -3.28 22.04 -6.73
CA ALA A 198 -3.84 21.62 -5.45
C ALA A 198 -2.83 20.81 -4.64
N PRO A 199 -1.64 21.36 -4.31
CA PRO A 199 -0.67 20.66 -3.49
C PRO A 199 -1.21 20.41 -2.08
N TYR A 200 -0.56 19.50 -1.36
CA TYR A 200 -0.79 19.30 0.07
C TYR A 200 0.44 19.69 0.88
N GLN A 201 0.24 20.08 2.14
CA GLN A 201 1.33 20.39 3.04
C GLN A 201 1.79 19.12 3.77
N CYS A 202 3.07 18.79 3.67
CA CYS A 202 3.65 17.68 4.42
C CYS A 202 3.90 18.10 5.88
N ALA A 203 3.18 17.53 6.84
CA ALA A 203 3.26 17.90 8.25
C ALA A 203 4.67 17.72 8.85
N ALA A 204 5.46 16.77 8.35
CA ALA A 204 6.83 16.53 8.83
C ALA A 204 7.82 17.62 8.37
N THR A 205 7.61 18.20 7.19
CA THR A 205 8.58 19.13 6.57
C THR A 205 8.08 20.55 6.46
N GLY A 206 6.77 20.79 6.67
CA GLY A 206 6.10 22.06 6.43
C GLY A 206 5.95 22.45 4.95
N GLY A 207 6.62 21.75 4.03
CA GLY A 207 6.65 22.06 2.60
C GLY A 207 5.45 21.54 1.82
N GLN A 208 5.13 22.24 0.73
CA GLN A 208 4.15 21.79 -0.26
C GLN A 208 4.71 20.63 -1.10
N LYS A 209 3.86 19.65 -1.38
CA LYS A 209 4.23 18.45 -2.13
C LYS A 209 3.24 18.19 -3.27
N ASN A 210 3.79 17.68 -4.39
CA ASN A 210 3.01 17.11 -5.47
C ASN A 210 2.50 15.72 -5.07
N TRP A 211 1.39 15.33 -5.68
CA TRP A 211 0.73 14.06 -5.44
C TRP A 211 1.45 12.90 -6.12
N ARG A 212 1.70 11.83 -5.37
CA ARG A 212 2.04 10.49 -5.87
C ARG A 212 0.85 9.55 -5.63
N PRO A 213 0.79 8.38 -6.29
CA PRO A 213 -0.24 7.37 -6.01
C PRO A 213 -0.34 7.03 -4.51
N THR A 214 0.80 6.93 -3.83
CA THR A 214 0.85 6.72 -2.38
C THR A 214 0.20 7.83 -1.56
N ASP A 215 0.23 9.08 -2.02
CA ASP A 215 -0.34 10.18 -1.25
C ASP A 215 -1.87 10.19 -1.37
N VAL A 216 -2.41 9.77 -2.52
CA VAL A 216 -3.84 9.52 -2.69
C VAL A 216 -4.31 8.37 -1.80
N GLU A 217 -3.53 7.28 -1.76
CA GLU A 217 -3.77 6.12 -0.88
C GLU A 217 -3.78 6.53 0.59
N MET A 218 -2.76 7.25 1.06
CA MET A 218 -2.68 7.74 2.43
C MET A 218 -3.86 8.66 2.79
N ALA A 219 -4.26 9.55 1.88
CA ALA A 219 -5.42 10.41 2.08
C ALA A 219 -6.71 9.59 2.24
N ALA A 220 -6.92 8.60 1.37
CA ALA A 220 -8.06 7.69 1.43
C ALA A 220 -8.05 6.84 2.71
N TYR A 221 -6.88 6.31 3.10
CA TYR A 221 -6.68 5.59 4.34
C TYR A 221 -7.13 6.43 5.53
N TYR A 222 -6.57 7.63 5.67
CA TYR A 222 -6.80 8.47 6.85
C TYR A 222 -8.24 8.95 6.91
N TRP A 223 -8.81 9.37 5.78
CA TRP A 223 -10.22 9.70 5.71
C TRP A 223 -11.10 8.51 6.12
N GLY A 224 -10.79 7.31 5.61
CA GLY A 224 -11.49 6.08 5.97
C GLY A 224 -11.34 5.75 7.45
N ALA A 225 -10.16 5.92 8.05
CA ALA A 225 -9.93 5.67 9.46
C ALA A 225 -10.71 6.65 10.37
N CYS A 226 -10.91 7.89 9.94
CA CYS A 226 -11.67 8.90 10.68
C CYS A 226 -13.20 8.77 10.54
N ASN A 227 -13.70 8.23 9.41
CA ASN A 227 -15.12 8.28 9.05
C ASN A 227 -15.80 6.90 8.93
N ALA A 228 -15.05 5.81 8.81
CA ALA A 228 -15.65 4.48 8.77
C ALA A 228 -16.15 4.07 10.17
N PRO A 229 -17.28 3.36 10.26
CA PRO A 229 -17.72 2.73 11.50
C PRO A 229 -16.60 1.83 12.04
N ARG A 230 -16.30 1.95 13.33
CA ARG A 230 -15.27 1.14 14.01
C ARG A 230 -15.69 -0.32 14.03
#